data_AF-A0A9D1NRP0-F1
#
_entry.id   AF-A0A9D1NRP0-F1
#
_cell.length_a   1.000
_cell.length_b   1.000
_cell.length_c   1.000
_cell.angle_alpha   90.00
_cell.angle_beta   90.00
_cell.angle_gamma   90.00
#
_symmetry.space_group_name_H-M   'P 1'
#
loop_
_entity.id
_entity.type
_entity.pdbx_description
1 polymer ?
#
loop_
_entity_poly.entity_id
_entity_poly.type
_entity_poly.pdbx_seq_one_letter_code
_entity_poly.pdbx_strand_id
1 'polypeptide(L)'
;LTAYHEAGHAICHYYCPTQDRVSEVSIIPRGQAGGYTMALPEHDKSYVTKAEMNEEIVTLLGGRAAEKIVLDDISTGASNDLERATKIARSMVTRYGFSDKIGPIVYGRDEDEVFLGRDYNSDRSYSEVIAGEIDAELRSIVHGAYDKAVELLSGHIDQLHTVASYLIEHEKIDGEQFERLMTGELSADEEKKPQAPEKDGAEAPADDTPNDNQQPSQE
;
A
#
# COMPACT_ATOMS: atom_id res chain seq x y z
N LEU A 1 2.15 17.57 -1.00
CA LEU A 1 1.20 16.80 -0.17
C LEU A 1 1.29 15.32 -0.51
N THR A 2 0.89 14.91 -1.72
CA THR A 2 0.92 13.50 -2.17
C THR A 2 2.24 12.79 -1.90
N ALA A 3 3.39 13.42 -2.16
CA ALA A 3 4.69 12.81 -1.89
C ALA A 3 4.89 12.39 -0.42
N TYR A 4 4.48 13.22 0.54
CA TYR A 4 4.54 12.88 1.96
C TYR A 4 3.51 11.81 2.34
N HIS A 5 2.33 11.84 1.71
CA HIS A 5 1.31 10.83 1.90
C HIS A 5 1.80 9.43 1.46
N GLU A 6 2.31 9.32 0.23
CA GLU A 6 2.83 8.05 -0.29
C GLU A 6 4.09 7.59 0.45
N ALA A 7 5.00 8.51 0.79
CA ALA A 7 6.16 8.19 1.61
C ALA A 7 5.76 7.65 3.00
N GLY A 8 4.66 8.17 3.58
CA GLY A 8 4.09 7.67 4.83
C GLY A 8 3.68 6.20 4.76
N HIS A 9 2.94 5.82 3.71
CA HIS A 9 2.59 4.42 3.48
C HIS A 9 3.83 3.54 3.29
N ALA A 10 4.77 3.97 2.44
CA ALA A 10 5.96 3.20 2.10
C ALA A 10 6.86 2.93 3.32
N ILE A 11 7.08 3.94 4.16
CA ILE A 11 7.89 3.80 5.38
C ILE A 11 7.19 2.89 6.41
N CYS A 12 5.87 3.01 6.57
CA CYS A 12 5.14 2.09 7.42
C CYS A 12 5.25 0.64 6.93
N HIS A 13 5.18 0.40 5.61
CA HIS A 13 5.43 -0.93 5.03
C HIS A 13 6.84 -1.44 5.34
N TYR A 14 7.85 -0.59 5.21
CA TYR A 14 9.24 -0.96 5.46
C TYR A 14 9.50 -1.41 6.91
N TYR A 15 8.88 -0.73 7.88
CA TYR A 15 9.12 -0.99 9.31
C TYR A 15 8.17 -2.01 9.94
N CYS A 16 7.07 -2.37 9.27
CA CYS A 16 6.15 -3.39 9.75
C CYS A 16 6.60 -4.79 9.27
N PRO A 17 7.09 -5.67 10.17
CA PRO A 17 7.78 -6.91 9.78
C PRO A 17 6.88 -7.96 9.12
N THR A 18 5.57 -7.88 9.30
CA THR A 18 4.61 -8.81 8.66
C THR A 18 4.09 -8.30 7.32
N GLN A 19 4.42 -7.05 6.96
CA GLN A 19 3.91 -6.41 5.75
C GLN A 19 4.81 -6.71 4.56
N ASP A 20 4.16 -6.78 3.40
CA ASP A 20 4.84 -7.02 2.14
C ASP A 20 5.75 -5.85 1.78
N ARG A 21 6.87 -6.15 1.10
CA ARG A 21 7.84 -5.16 0.66
C ARG A 21 7.26 -4.21 -0.38
N VAL A 22 7.67 -2.95 -0.28
CA VAL A 22 7.35 -1.91 -1.26
C VAL A 22 8.04 -2.23 -2.58
N SER A 23 7.25 -2.36 -3.62
CA SER A 23 7.70 -2.60 -5.00
C SER A 23 7.76 -1.34 -5.83
N GLU A 24 6.91 -0.36 -5.54
CA GLU A 24 6.78 0.86 -6.30
C GLU A 24 6.03 1.92 -5.48
N VAL A 25 6.51 3.16 -5.53
CA VAL A 25 5.83 4.33 -4.97
C VAL A 25 5.74 5.39 -6.06
N SER A 26 4.59 6.01 -6.27
CA SER A 26 4.43 7.06 -7.27
C SER A 26 3.46 8.14 -6.82
N ILE A 27 3.75 9.38 -7.18
CA ILE A 27 2.86 10.53 -7.02
C ILE A 27 2.11 10.89 -8.31
N ILE A 28 2.19 10.02 -9.33
CA ILE A 28 1.45 10.19 -10.57
C ILE A 28 0.01 9.74 -10.33
N PRO A 29 -0.99 10.62 -10.57
CA PRO A 29 -2.39 10.28 -10.32
C PRO A 29 -2.85 9.06 -11.12
N ARG A 30 -3.54 8.13 -10.46
CA ARG A 30 -4.19 6.98 -11.10
C ARG A 30 -5.62 6.86 -10.62
N GLY A 31 -6.57 7.05 -11.54
CA GLY A 31 -8.00 7.02 -11.22
C GLY A 31 -8.39 8.15 -10.28
N GLN A 32 -8.91 7.81 -9.09
CA GLN A 32 -9.30 8.77 -8.06
C GLN A 32 -8.19 9.06 -7.04
N ALA A 33 -7.09 8.32 -7.06
CA ALA A 33 -5.97 8.50 -6.13
C ALA A 33 -4.94 9.50 -6.69
N GLY A 34 -4.41 10.36 -5.81
CA GLY A 34 -3.37 11.34 -6.16
C GLY A 34 -1.99 10.73 -6.39
N GLY A 35 -1.76 9.53 -5.86
CA GLY A 35 -0.55 8.71 -5.97
C GLY A 35 -0.88 7.28 -5.56
N TYR A 36 0.12 6.41 -5.47
CA TYR A 36 -0.04 5.08 -4.90
C TYR A 36 1.29 4.51 -4.39
N THR A 37 1.17 3.65 -3.38
CA THR A 37 2.22 2.78 -2.86
C THR A 37 1.81 1.34 -3.12
N MET A 38 2.64 0.59 -3.84
CA MET A 38 2.39 -0.80 -4.19
C MET A 38 3.37 -1.73 -3.48
N ALA A 39 2.86 -2.73 -2.78
CA ALA A 39 3.64 -3.78 -2.16
C ALA A 39 3.46 -5.12 -2.91
N LEU A 40 4.53 -5.93 -2.99
CA LEU A 40 4.53 -7.23 -3.66
C LEU A 40 4.25 -8.36 -2.65
N PRO A 41 3.17 -9.14 -2.81
CA PRO A 41 2.89 -10.27 -1.93
C PRO A 41 4.06 -11.25 -1.90
N GLU A 42 4.68 -11.46 -0.73
CA GLU A 42 5.81 -12.40 -0.62
C GLU A 42 5.34 -13.86 -0.57
N HIS A 43 4.12 -14.10 -0.06
CA HIS A 43 3.55 -15.43 0.15
C HIS A 43 2.05 -15.46 -0.21
N ASP A 44 1.56 -16.65 -0.56
CA ASP A 44 0.12 -16.89 -0.75
C ASP A 44 -0.57 -16.90 0.62
N LYS A 45 -1.21 -15.78 0.98
CA LYS A 45 -1.78 -15.54 2.30
C LYS A 45 -3.09 -16.31 2.49
N SER A 46 -2.99 -17.61 2.73
CA SER A 46 -4.14 -18.43 3.13
C SER A 46 -4.64 -18.08 4.55
N TYR A 47 -3.77 -17.55 5.40
CA TYR A 47 -4.07 -17.18 6.78
C TYR A 47 -3.36 -15.89 7.14
N VAL A 48 -4.10 -14.93 7.73
CA VAL A 48 -3.60 -13.63 8.19
C VAL A 48 -3.69 -13.58 9.72
N THR A 49 -2.62 -13.16 10.37
CA THR A 49 -2.56 -13.12 11.85
C THR A 49 -3.11 -11.80 12.41
N LYS A 50 -3.46 -11.78 13.72
CA LYS A 50 -3.86 -10.54 14.41
C LYS A 50 -2.79 -9.44 14.32
N ALA A 51 -1.51 -9.81 14.39
CA ALA A 51 -0.39 -8.87 14.26
C ALA A 51 -0.36 -8.26 12.86
N GLU A 52 -0.52 -9.11 11.84
CA GLU A 52 -0.52 -8.68 10.44
C GLU A 52 -1.69 -7.77 10.09
N MET A 53 -2.90 -8.06 10.58
CA MET A 53 -4.04 -7.14 10.37
C MET A 53 -3.84 -5.80 11.10
N ASN A 54 -3.23 -5.80 12.28
CA ASN A 54 -2.90 -4.55 12.97
C ASN A 54 -1.86 -3.74 12.17
N GLU A 55 -0.81 -4.40 11.69
CA GLU A 55 0.22 -3.74 10.88
C GLU A 55 -0.34 -3.25 9.53
N GLU A 56 -1.29 -3.95 8.92
CA GLU A 56 -2.01 -3.47 7.73
C GLU A 56 -2.80 -2.18 8.02
N ILE A 57 -3.41 -2.07 9.21
CA ILE A 57 -4.06 -0.81 9.61
C ILE A 57 -3.01 0.29 9.82
N VAL A 58 -1.84 -0.02 10.39
CA VAL A 58 -0.73 0.95 10.54
C VAL A 58 -0.28 1.46 9.17
N THR A 59 -0.10 0.58 8.18
CA THR A 59 0.32 1.00 6.82
C THR A 59 -0.73 1.86 6.14
N LEU A 60 -2.02 1.53 6.26
CA LEU A 60 -3.12 2.34 5.73
C LEU A 60 -3.18 3.74 6.39
N LEU A 61 -2.88 3.85 7.68
CA LEU A 61 -2.92 5.13 8.37
C LEU A 61 -1.64 5.96 8.22
N GLY A 62 -0.59 5.38 7.62
CA GLY A 62 0.71 6.01 7.40
C GLY A 62 0.65 7.31 6.62
N GLY A 63 -0.09 7.36 5.51
CA GLY A 63 -0.19 8.57 4.68
C GLY A 63 -0.81 9.76 5.43
N ARG A 64 -1.90 9.51 6.17
CA ARG A 64 -2.53 10.53 7.03
C ARG A 64 -1.62 10.96 8.18
N ALA A 65 -0.89 10.03 8.79
CA ALA A 65 0.04 10.36 9.86
C ALA A 65 1.20 11.24 9.35
N ALA A 66 1.74 10.93 8.17
CA ALA A 66 2.79 11.73 7.53
C ALA A 66 2.34 13.16 7.20
N GLU A 67 1.12 13.31 6.66
CA GLU A 67 0.53 14.64 6.44
C GLU A 67 0.44 15.42 7.76
N LYS A 68 -0.07 14.80 8.82
CA LYS A 68 -0.24 15.50 10.11
C LYS A 68 1.09 15.92 10.72
N ILE A 69 2.13 15.09 10.62
CA ILE A 69 3.44 15.38 11.20
C ILE A 69 4.16 16.50 10.44
N VAL A 70 4.15 16.45 9.11
CA VAL A 70 4.99 17.34 8.28
C VAL A 70 4.26 18.60 7.83
N LEU A 71 2.97 18.49 7.52
CA LEU A 71 2.17 19.59 6.96
C LEU A 71 1.34 20.31 8.02
N ASP A 72 1.29 19.77 9.25
CA ASP A 72 0.40 20.18 10.35
C ASP A 72 -1.10 20.24 9.97
N ASP A 73 -1.46 19.65 8.83
CA ASP A 73 -2.81 19.62 8.27
C ASP A 73 -3.12 18.21 7.74
N ILE A 74 -4.40 17.93 7.54
CA ILE A 74 -4.92 16.63 7.11
C ILE A 74 -5.75 16.79 5.85
N SER A 75 -5.50 15.96 4.85
CA SER A 75 -6.20 15.99 3.57
C SER A 75 -7.42 15.06 3.55
N THR A 76 -8.24 15.21 2.51
CA THR A 76 -9.30 14.27 2.15
C THR A 76 -8.79 13.05 1.40
N GLY A 77 -7.50 13.00 1.03
CA GLY A 77 -6.89 11.90 0.27
C GLY A 77 -6.88 10.57 1.03
N ALA A 78 -6.87 10.61 2.36
CA ALA A 78 -6.86 9.43 3.22
C ALA A 78 -8.24 8.76 3.42
N SER A 79 -9.28 9.17 2.69
CA SER A 79 -10.65 8.66 2.92
C SER A 79 -10.75 7.15 2.66
N ASN A 80 -10.18 6.67 1.55
CA ASN A 80 -10.16 5.26 1.19
C ASN A 80 -9.38 4.43 2.21
N ASP A 81 -8.27 4.96 2.74
CA ASP A 81 -7.46 4.25 3.72
C ASP A 81 -8.16 4.14 5.07
N LEU A 82 -8.87 5.20 5.48
CA LEU A 82 -9.73 5.17 6.68
C LEU A 82 -10.87 4.16 6.55
N GLU A 83 -11.51 4.09 5.38
CA GLU A 83 -12.57 3.11 5.10
C GLU A 83 -12.03 1.68 5.19
N ARG A 84 -10.88 1.41 4.53
CA ARG A 84 -10.22 0.10 4.57
C ARG A 84 -9.76 -0.27 5.98
N ALA A 85 -9.10 0.64 6.69
CA ALA A 85 -8.65 0.46 8.06
C ALA A 85 -9.84 0.12 8.99
N THR A 86 -10.95 0.84 8.84
CA THR A 86 -12.17 0.60 9.60
C THR A 86 -12.79 -0.77 9.27
N LYS A 87 -12.80 -1.17 8.00
CA LYS A 87 -13.31 -2.48 7.57
C LYS A 87 -12.46 -3.62 8.17
N ILE A 88 -11.13 -3.50 8.12
CA ILE A 88 -10.20 -4.47 8.70
C ILE A 88 -10.42 -4.56 10.22
N ALA A 89 -10.41 -3.42 10.93
CA ALA A 89 -10.64 -3.38 12.38
C ALA A 89 -12.00 -3.99 12.75
N ARG A 90 -13.04 -3.73 11.96
CA ARG A 90 -14.35 -4.37 12.13
C ARG A 90 -14.25 -5.88 12.01
N SER A 91 -13.66 -6.40 10.93
CA SER A 91 -13.48 -7.84 10.73
C SER A 91 -12.65 -8.49 11.83
N MET A 92 -11.60 -7.82 12.34
CA MET A 92 -10.80 -8.31 13.46
C MET A 92 -11.69 -8.58 14.69
N VAL A 93 -12.62 -7.68 14.98
CA VAL A 93 -13.52 -7.80 16.14
C VAL A 93 -14.67 -8.75 15.87
N THR A 94 -15.39 -8.57 14.75
CA THR A 94 -16.68 -9.23 14.53
C THR A 94 -16.57 -10.55 13.80
N ARG A 95 -15.52 -10.81 13.03
CA ARG A 95 -15.37 -12.05 12.24
C ARG A 95 -14.31 -12.98 12.79
N TYR A 96 -13.17 -12.42 13.18
CA TYR A 96 -12.02 -13.21 13.66
C TYR A 96 -11.93 -13.33 15.18
N GLY A 97 -12.71 -12.54 15.92
CA GLY A 97 -12.79 -12.63 17.38
C GLY A 97 -11.46 -12.26 18.07
N PHE A 98 -10.73 -11.30 17.51
CA PHE A 98 -9.43 -10.86 18.02
C PHE A 98 -9.51 -9.90 19.22
N SER A 99 -10.72 -9.50 19.64
CA SER A 99 -10.91 -8.73 20.88
C SER A 99 -11.03 -9.66 22.07
N ASP A 100 -10.19 -9.46 23.09
CA ASP A 100 -10.24 -10.24 24.33
C ASP A 100 -11.49 -9.93 25.17
N LYS A 101 -12.08 -8.73 25.01
CA LYS A 101 -13.29 -8.33 25.73
C LYS A 101 -14.54 -9.00 25.18
N ILE A 102 -14.63 -9.04 23.85
CA ILE A 102 -15.79 -9.56 23.14
C ILE A 102 -15.67 -11.08 22.95
N GLY A 103 -14.43 -11.59 22.86
CA GLY A 103 -14.11 -13.00 22.77
C GLY A 103 -14.18 -13.58 21.35
N PRO A 104 -13.88 -14.89 21.20
CA PRO A 104 -13.80 -15.56 19.91
C PRO A 104 -15.18 -15.93 19.36
N ILE A 105 -16.05 -14.94 19.17
CA ILE A 105 -17.43 -15.09 18.68
C ILE A 105 -17.60 -14.28 17.39
N VAL A 106 -18.37 -14.82 16.45
CA VAL A 106 -18.72 -14.12 15.21
C VAL A 106 -19.99 -13.28 15.44
N TYR A 107 -19.91 -11.99 15.10
CA TYR A 107 -20.98 -11.01 15.21
C TYR A 107 -21.40 -10.50 13.82
N GLY A 108 -22.69 -10.58 13.52
CA GLY A 108 -23.24 -10.15 12.23
C GLY A 108 -23.12 -11.21 11.13
N ARG A 109 -23.44 -10.81 9.90
CA ARG A 109 -23.25 -11.61 8.68
C ARG A 109 -22.30 -10.85 7.76
N ASP A 110 -21.50 -11.58 6.97
CA ASP A 110 -20.60 -10.97 5.99
C ASP A 110 -21.40 -10.08 5.02
N GLU A 111 -20.97 -8.83 4.87
CA GLU A 111 -21.56 -7.89 3.90
C GLU A 111 -21.40 -8.38 2.45
N ASP A 112 -20.51 -9.34 2.20
CA ASP A 112 -20.19 -9.87 0.88
C ASP A 112 -21.13 -11.00 0.41
N GLU A 113 -21.99 -11.56 1.27
CA GLU A 113 -23.04 -12.51 0.84
C GLU A 113 -24.29 -11.76 0.35
N VAL A 114 -24.22 -11.24 -0.88
CA VAL A 114 -25.39 -10.76 -1.63
C VAL A 114 -26.24 -11.97 -2.05
N PHE A 115 -26.97 -12.56 -1.12
CA PHE A 115 -27.95 -13.60 -1.44
C PHE A 115 -29.16 -12.93 -2.12
N LEU A 116 -29.32 -13.15 -3.42
CA LEU A 116 -30.44 -12.70 -4.24
C LEU A 116 -31.78 -13.14 -3.60
N GLY A 117 -32.40 -12.27 -2.81
CA GLY A 117 -33.78 -12.44 -2.35
C GLY A 117 -34.03 -12.36 -0.84
N ARG A 118 -33.35 -11.50 -0.07
CA ARG A 118 -33.81 -11.19 1.30
C ARG A 118 -33.70 -9.71 1.67
N ASP A 119 -34.69 -9.30 2.44
CA ASP A 119 -35.11 -7.95 2.77
C ASP A 119 -34.01 -7.03 3.33
N TYR A 120 -34.18 -5.73 3.04
CA TYR A 120 -33.36 -4.57 3.45
C TYR A 120 -33.20 -4.35 4.97
N ASN A 121 -33.63 -5.29 5.81
CA ASN A 121 -33.45 -5.21 7.27
C ASN A 121 -32.24 -6.06 7.66
N SER A 122 -31.08 -5.41 7.71
CA SER A 122 -29.89 -5.93 8.38
C SER A 122 -30.19 -6.02 9.89
N ASP A 123 -30.82 -7.11 10.32
CA ASP A 123 -31.01 -7.40 11.73
C ASP A 123 -29.62 -7.68 12.33
N ARG A 124 -29.08 -6.66 13.03
CA ARG A 124 -27.92 -6.81 13.91
C ARG A 124 -28.20 -8.00 14.81
N SER A 125 -27.45 -9.09 14.64
CA SER A 125 -27.66 -10.33 15.39
C SER A 125 -27.14 -10.25 16.84
N TYR A 126 -27.01 -9.03 17.39
CA TYR A 126 -26.43 -8.73 18.69
C TYR A 126 -27.08 -7.49 19.31
N SER A 127 -27.01 -7.39 20.65
CA SER A 127 -27.63 -6.30 21.41
C SER A 127 -26.92 -4.95 21.20
N GLU A 128 -27.61 -3.83 21.48
CA GLU A 128 -27.01 -2.49 21.47
C GLU A 128 -25.81 -2.36 22.43
N VAL A 129 -25.79 -3.12 23.53
CA VAL A 129 -24.64 -3.15 24.44
C VAL A 129 -23.41 -3.72 23.72
N ILE A 130 -23.58 -4.84 23.03
CA ILE A 130 -22.51 -5.46 22.22
C ILE A 130 -22.11 -4.55 21.06
N ALA A 131 -23.06 -3.87 20.43
CA ALA A 131 -22.76 -2.89 19.38
C ALA A 131 -21.83 -1.78 19.89
N GLY A 132 -22.12 -1.23 21.07
CA GLY A 132 -21.27 -0.23 21.71
C GLY A 132 -19.89 -0.76 22.11
N GLU A 133 -19.80 -2.01 22.55
CA GLU A 133 -18.50 -2.67 22.81
C GLU A 133 -17.68 -2.86 21.54
N ILE A 134 -18.31 -3.29 20.44
CA ILE A 134 -17.66 -3.40 19.13
C ILE A 134 -17.11 -2.03 18.72
N ASP A 135 -17.93 -0.98 18.74
CA ASP A 135 -17.48 0.36 18.33
C ASP A 135 -16.33 0.90 19.21
N ALA A 136 -16.33 0.57 20.51
CA ALA A 136 -15.24 0.92 21.41
C ALA A 136 -13.93 0.18 21.06
N GLU A 137 -14.01 -1.10 20.72
CA GLU A 137 -12.85 -1.91 20.31
C GLU A 137 -12.31 -1.46 18.94
N LEU A 138 -13.18 -1.17 17.97
CA LEU A 138 -12.81 -0.60 16.67
C LEU A 138 -12.01 0.70 16.87
N ARG A 139 -12.54 1.62 17.70
CA ARG A 139 -11.84 2.88 18.00
C ARG A 139 -10.48 2.62 18.63
N SER A 140 -10.39 1.68 19.58
CA SER A 140 -9.13 1.33 20.24
C SER A 140 -8.09 0.79 19.26
N ILE A 141 -8.49 -0.08 18.33
CA ILE A 141 -7.59 -0.65 17.31
C ILE A 141 -7.10 0.43 16.36
N VAL A 142 -8.02 1.22 15.79
CA VAL A 142 -7.67 2.26 14.80
C VAL A 142 -6.82 3.36 15.43
N HIS A 143 -7.15 3.82 16.65
CA HIS A 143 -6.33 4.80 17.35
C HIS A 143 -4.95 4.25 17.70
N GLY A 144 -4.86 3.01 18.22
CA GLY A 144 -3.56 2.40 18.53
C GLY A 144 -2.67 2.24 17.29
N ALA A 145 -3.26 1.88 16.15
CA ALA A 145 -2.55 1.80 14.89
C ALA A 145 -2.12 3.19 14.38
N TYR A 146 -2.97 4.21 14.51
CA TYR A 146 -2.61 5.59 14.17
C TYR A 146 -1.45 6.10 15.03
N ASP A 147 -1.51 5.91 16.34
CA ASP A 147 -0.45 6.29 17.28
C ASP A 147 0.86 5.58 16.93
N LYS A 148 0.78 4.30 16.52
CA LYS A 148 1.95 3.54 16.07
C LYS A 148 2.52 4.08 14.76
N ALA A 149 1.68 4.44 13.79
CA ALA A 149 2.12 5.07 12.54
C ALA A 149 2.83 6.40 12.84
N VAL A 150 2.27 7.22 13.74
CA VAL A 150 2.88 8.48 14.18
C VAL A 150 4.23 8.25 14.86
N GLU A 151 4.33 7.27 15.76
CA GLU A 151 5.58 6.89 16.42
C GLU A 151 6.65 6.48 15.40
N LEU A 152 6.30 5.58 14.47
CA LEU A 152 7.21 5.09 13.43
C LEU A 152 7.74 6.23 12.54
N LEU A 153 6.85 7.09 12.04
CA LEU A 153 7.21 8.18 11.15
C LEU A 153 7.97 9.29 11.87
N SER A 154 7.61 9.60 13.12
CA SER A 154 8.35 10.60 13.91
C SER A 154 9.76 10.13 14.27
N GLY A 155 9.92 8.83 14.55
CA GLY A 155 11.23 8.23 14.82
C GLY A 155 12.15 8.17 13.60
N HIS A 156 11.57 8.26 12.40
CA HIS A 156 12.27 8.13 11.11
C HIS A 156 12.00 9.35 10.20
N ILE A 157 11.91 10.53 10.81
CA ILE A 157 11.50 11.75 10.11
C ILE A 157 12.47 12.13 8.97
N ASP A 158 13.77 11.88 9.15
CA ASP A 158 14.78 12.15 8.14
C ASP A 158 14.56 11.31 6.88
N GLN A 159 14.24 10.02 7.05
CA GLN A 159 13.89 9.13 5.92
C GLN A 159 12.60 9.57 5.25
N LEU A 160 11.59 10.02 6.02
CA LEU A 160 10.35 10.57 5.46
C LEU A 160 10.63 11.77 4.56
N HIS A 161 11.49 12.69 4.99
CA HIS A 161 11.91 13.81 4.16
C HIS A 161 12.69 13.35 2.93
N THR A 162 13.63 12.42 3.07
CA THR A 162 14.43 11.91 1.95
C THR A 162 13.55 11.25 0.87
N VAL A 163 12.65 10.34 1.26
CA VAL A 163 11.76 9.64 0.33
C VAL A 163 10.79 10.62 -0.33
N ALA A 164 10.18 11.53 0.44
CA ALA A 164 9.27 12.53 -0.10
C ALA A 164 9.97 13.51 -1.07
N SER A 165 11.18 13.96 -0.74
CA SER A 165 11.98 14.81 -1.62
C SER A 165 12.32 14.10 -2.93
N TYR A 166 12.73 12.83 -2.86
CA TYR A 166 13.00 12.04 -4.06
C TYR A 166 11.72 11.89 -4.92
N LEU A 167 10.56 11.59 -4.32
CA LEU A 167 9.28 11.52 -5.04
C LEU A 167 8.91 12.83 -5.73
N ILE A 168 9.24 13.97 -5.13
CA ILE A 168 8.95 15.29 -5.73
C ILE A 168 9.81 15.52 -6.99
N GLU A 169 11.04 15.01 -7.02
CA GLU A 169 11.96 15.18 -8.14
C GLU A 169 11.74 14.15 -9.26
N HIS A 170 11.49 12.90 -8.90
CA HIS A 170 11.45 11.76 -9.84
C HIS A 170 10.04 11.23 -10.12
N GLU A 171 9.02 11.69 -9.39
CA GLU A 171 7.60 11.30 -9.47
C GLU A 171 7.29 9.82 -9.16
N LYS A 172 8.33 8.97 -9.11
CA LYS A 172 8.26 7.53 -8.94
C LYS A 172 9.55 6.98 -8.31
N ILE A 173 9.40 5.95 -7.48
CA ILE A 173 10.46 5.17 -6.84
C ILE A 173 10.16 3.69 -7.08
N ASP A 174 11.12 2.91 -7.58
CA ASP A 174 11.03 1.45 -7.59
C ASP A 174 11.46 0.81 -6.26
N GLY A 175 11.16 -0.47 -6.05
CA GLY A 175 11.48 -1.15 -4.78
C GLY A 175 12.97 -1.14 -4.42
N GLU A 176 13.87 -1.24 -5.40
CA GLU A 176 15.32 -1.24 -5.17
C GLU A 176 15.82 0.16 -4.78
N GLN A 177 15.36 1.19 -5.49
CA GLN A 177 15.59 2.59 -5.16
C GLN A 177 15.05 2.92 -3.76
N PHE A 178 13.85 2.44 -3.44
CA PHE A 178 13.26 2.64 -2.11
C PHE A 178 14.11 1.99 -1.01
N GLU A 179 14.52 0.73 -1.17
CA GLU A 179 15.40 0.07 -0.20
C GLU A 179 16.72 0.84 0.00
N ARG A 180 17.33 1.32 -1.09
CA ARG A 180 18.58 2.11 -1.05
C ARG A 180 18.40 3.49 -0.41
N LEU A 181 17.25 4.15 -0.61
CA LEU A 181 16.91 5.39 0.09
C LEU A 181 16.74 5.15 1.60
N MET A 182 16.14 4.02 1.98
CA MET A 182 15.94 3.66 3.39
C MET A 182 17.25 3.28 4.08
N THR A 183 18.21 2.65 3.39
CA THR A 183 19.53 2.31 3.93
C THR A 183 20.55 3.46 3.88
N GLY A 184 20.21 4.57 3.21
CA GLY A 184 21.09 5.73 3.03
C GLY A 184 22.17 5.54 1.97
N GLU A 185 22.05 4.52 1.11
CA GLU A 185 22.93 4.26 -0.03
C GLU A 185 22.58 5.13 -1.26
N LEU A 186 21.40 5.74 -1.24
CA LEU A 186 20.94 6.73 -2.21
C LEU A 186 20.56 8.01 -1.46
N SER A 187 21.07 9.14 -1.93
CA SER A 187 20.52 10.46 -1.57
C SER A 187 19.68 11.03 -2.70
N ALA A 188 18.68 11.85 -2.36
CA ALA A 188 17.85 12.55 -3.34
C ALA A 188 18.67 13.41 -4.32
N ASP A 189 19.89 13.80 -3.96
CA ASP A 189 20.78 14.61 -4.80
C ASP A 189 21.68 13.81 -5.76
N GLU A 190 21.88 12.50 -5.55
CA GLU A 190 22.89 11.72 -6.27
C GLU A 190 22.47 11.22 -7.66
N GLU A 191 21.17 11.21 -7.97
CA GLU A 191 20.68 10.89 -9.32
C GLU A 191 20.79 12.05 -10.33
N LYS A 192 21.37 13.20 -9.95
CA LYS A 192 21.71 14.29 -10.89
C LYS A 192 22.67 13.89 -12.02
N LYS A 193 23.21 12.67 -12.03
CA LYS A 193 23.91 12.14 -13.21
C LYS A 193 22.88 11.65 -14.22
N PRO A 194 22.78 12.27 -15.41
CA PRO A 194 21.87 11.79 -16.44
C PRO A 194 22.21 10.33 -16.75
N GLN A 195 21.24 9.44 -16.52
CA GLN A 195 21.28 8.11 -17.13
C GLN A 195 21.30 8.36 -18.63
N ALA A 196 22.40 7.98 -19.28
CA ALA A 196 22.48 7.99 -20.73
C ALA A 196 21.29 7.19 -21.27
N PRO A 197 20.60 7.67 -22.33
CA PRO A 197 19.46 6.95 -22.86
C PRO A 197 19.90 5.52 -23.19
N GLU A 198 19.20 4.54 -22.61
CA GLU A 198 19.30 3.16 -23.04
C GLU A 198 19.09 3.16 -24.56
N LYS A 199 20.10 2.67 -25.28
CA LYS A 199 19.98 2.45 -26.71
C LYS A 199 18.99 1.32 -26.91
N ASP A 200 17.74 1.67 -27.14
CA ASP A 200 16.79 0.77 -27.78
C ASP A 200 17.40 0.32 -29.10
N GLY A 201 17.79 -0.95 -29.15
CA GLY A 201 18.33 -1.62 -30.31
C GLY A 201 17.30 -1.67 -31.41
N ALA A 202 17.34 -0.69 -32.30
CA ALA A 202 16.78 -0.82 -33.63
C ALA A 202 17.67 -1.77 -34.45
N GLU A 203 17.35 -3.05 -34.43
CA GLU A 203 17.73 -3.99 -35.49
C GLU A 203 16.49 -4.75 -35.95
N ALA A 204 15.77 -4.13 -36.90
CA ALA A 204 14.89 -4.86 -37.78
C ALA A 204 15.77 -5.66 -38.76
N PRO A 205 15.58 -6.98 -38.93
CA PRO A 205 16.23 -7.68 -40.02
C PRO A 205 15.54 -7.27 -41.33
N ALA A 206 16.31 -6.58 -42.17
CA ALA A 206 15.95 -6.35 -43.56
C ALA A 206 16.01 -7.67 -44.33
N ASP A 207 14.91 -7.95 -45.01
CA ASP A 207 14.74 -8.97 -46.04
C ASP A 207 15.66 -8.65 -47.22
N ASP A 208 16.64 -9.51 -47.49
CA ASP A 208 17.36 -9.52 -48.77
C ASP A 208 17.77 -10.97 -49.10
N THR A 209 16.89 -11.67 -49.83
CA THR A 209 17.23 -12.91 -50.52
C THR A 209 17.75 -12.58 -51.92
N PRO A 210 19.01 -12.88 -52.26
CA PRO A 210 19.47 -12.81 -53.63
C PRO A 210 19.02 -14.06 -54.39
N ASN A 211 18.07 -13.88 -55.32
CA ASN A 211 17.72 -14.86 -56.34
C ASN A 211 18.81 -14.86 -57.42
N ASP A 212 19.81 -15.75 -57.28
CA ASP A 212 20.82 -15.98 -58.32
C ASP A 212 20.41 -17.18 -59.19
N ASN A 213 20.17 -16.87 -60.46
CA ASN A 213 19.72 -17.77 -61.50
C ASN A 213 20.94 -18.34 -62.23
N GLN A 214 21.39 -19.55 -61.89
CA GLN A 214 22.30 -20.31 -62.76
C GLN A 214 21.95 -21.79 -62.82
N GLN A 215 21.29 -22.13 -63.92
CA GLN A 215 21.23 -23.45 -64.52
C GLN A 215 22.60 -23.77 -65.15
N PRO A 216 23.07 -25.02 -65.09
CA PRO A 216 23.73 -25.59 -66.24
C PRO A 216 23.08 -26.90 -66.70
N SER A 217 23.09 -27.02 -68.01
CA SER A 217 22.69 -28.15 -68.84
C SER A 217 23.59 -29.40 -68.72
N GLN A 218 23.04 -30.52 -69.20
CA GLN A 218 23.66 -31.83 -69.55
C GLN A 218 23.66 -32.84 -68.38
N GLU A 219 23.19 -34.09 -68.51
CA GLU A 219 22.96 -35.00 -69.64
C GLU A 219 21.80 -35.97 -69.31
#